data_AF-A0A0H3PMF5-F1
#
_entry.id   AF-A0A0H3PMF5-F1
#
_cell.length_a   1.000
_cell.length_b   1.000
_cell.length_c   1.000
_cell.angle_alpha   90.00
_cell.angle_beta   90.00
_cell.angle_gamma   90.00
#
_symmetry.space_group_name_H-M   'P 1'
#
loop_
_entity.id
_entity.type
_entity.pdbx_description
1 polymer ?
#
loop_
_entity_poly.entity_id
_entity_poly.type
_entity_poly.pdbx_seq_one_letter_code
_entity_poly.pdbx_strand_id
1 'polypeptide(L)'
;MANSITADEIREQFLQAMSAMYQQEVPQYGTLLELVADVNLAVLENNPQLHEKMVNADELARLNVERHGAIRVGTAQELATLRRMFAIMGMYPVSYYDLSQAGVPVHSTAFRPIDDASLARNPFRVFTSLLRLELIENEILRQKAAEILRQRDIFTPRCRQLLEEYDQRGGFNETQAQEFVQEALETFRWHQSATVDEETYRALHNEHRLIADVVCFPGCHINHLTPRTLDIDRVQSMMPECGIEPKILIEGPPRREVPILLRQTSFKALEETVLFAGQKQGTHTARFGEIEQRGVALTPKGRQLYDDLLRNAGTGQDNLTHQMHLQETFRTFPDSEFLMRQQGLAWFRYRLTPSGEAHRQAIHPGDDPQPLIERGWVAAQPITYEDFLPVSAAGIFQSNLGNETQARSHGNASREAFEQALGCPVLDEFQLYQEAEERSKRRCGLL
;
A
#
# COMPACT_ATOMS: atom_id res chain seq x y z
N MET A 1 26.37 23.88 11.23
CA MET A 1 25.45 23.21 10.29
C MET A 1 24.24 22.84 11.12
N ALA A 2 23.07 23.40 10.82
CA ALA A 2 21.87 23.16 11.63
C ALA A 2 21.55 21.65 11.60
N ASN A 3 21.19 21.07 12.74
CA ASN A 3 20.77 19.67 12.88
C ASN A 3 19.48 19.44 12.07
N SER A 4 19.60 19.24 10.76
CA SER A 4 18.49 18.93 9.88
C SER A 4 18.11 17.47 10.05
N ILE A 5 16.82 17.23 10.30
CA ILE A 5 16.27 15.87 10.40
C ILE A 5 16.09 15.28 9.00
N THR A 6 16.27 13.96 8.87
CA THR A 6 16.15 13.27 7.58
C THR A 6 14.68 13.00 7.23
N ALA A 7 14.38 12.88 5.93
CA ALA A 7 13.03 12.53 5.47
C ALA A 7 12.55 11.18 6.04
N ASP A 8 13.47 10.23 6.23
CA ASP A 8 13.18 8.91 6.80
C ASP A 8 12.76 8.99 8.27
N GLU A 9 13.39 9.88 9.06
CA GLU A 9 12.99 10.14 10.44
C GLU A 9 11.62 10.81 10.54
N ILE A 10 11.31 11.76 9.64
CA ILE A 10 9.98 12.40 9.60
C ILE A 10 8.91 11.33 9.25
N ARG A 11 9.18 10.47 8.26
CA ARG A 11 8.27 9.39 7.87
C ARG A 11 8.02 8.40 9.00
N GLU A 12 9.07 8.03 9.73
CA GLU A 12 8.98 7.15 10.90
C GLU A 12 8.10 7.75 12.00
N GLN A 13 8.34 9.04 12.34
CA GLN A 13 7.52 9.76 13.32
C GLN A 13 6.06 9.90 12.87
N PHE A 14 5.84 10.21 11.59
CA PHE A 14 4.52 10.32 11.00
C PHE A 14 3.76 9.00 11.07
N LEU A 15 4.39 7.89 10.68
CA LEU A 15 3.78 6.58 10.78
C LEU A 15 3.42 6.23 12.23
N GLN A 16 4.32 6.48 13.18
CA GLN A 16 4.07 6.18 14.58
C GLN A 16 2.87 6.98 15.11
N ALA A 17 2.80 8.27 14.81
CA ALA A 17 1.69 9.13 15.18
C ALA A 17 0.37 8.68 14.52
N MET A 18 0.42 8.31 13.23
CA MET A 18 -0.71 7.79 12.47
C MET A 18 -1.21 6.47 13.03
N SER A 19 -0.32 5.55 13.37
CA SER A 19 -0.64 4.28 14.02
C SER A 19 -1.34 4.50 15.36
N ALA A 20 -0.80 5.38 16.21
CA ALA A 20 -1.37 5.67 17.52
C ALA A 20 -2.77 6.30 17.39
N MET A 21 -2.94 7.25 16.48
CA MET A 21 -4.24 7.86 16.18
C MET A 21 -5.23 6.79 15.70
N TYR A 22 -4.85 5.97 14.70
CA TYR A 22 -5.74 4.95 14.14
C TYR A 22 -6.11 3.87 15.17
N GLN A 23 -5.19 3.49 16.05
CA GLN A 23 -5.47 2.56 17.15
C GLN A 23 -6.47 3.14 18.16
N GLN A 24 -6.40 4.44 18.44
CA GLN A 24 -7.35 5.12 19.31
C GLN A 24 -8.75 5.22 18.67
N GLU A 25 -8.80 5.48 17.36
CA GLU A 25 -10.05 5.53 16.61
C GLU A 25 -10.67 4.14 16.37
N VAL A 26 -9.86 3.10 16.18
CA VAL A 26 -10.29 1.74 15.81
C VAL A 26 -9.60 0.72 16.73
N PRO A 27 -10.17 0.39 17.90
CA PRO A 27 -9.53 -0.50 18.88
C PRO A 27 -9.16 -1.89 18.36
N GLN A 28 -9.96 -2.47 17.45
CA GLN A 28 -9.65 -3.76 16.80
C GLN A 28 -8.32 -3.74 16.04
N TYR A 29 -7.84 -2.56 15.64
CA TYR A 29 -6.52 -2.41 15.06
C TYR A 29 -5.41 -2.78 16.05
N GLY A 30 -5.53 -2.34 17.31
CA GLY A 30 -4.57 -2.71 18.36
C GLY A 30 -4.49 -4.22 18.56
N THR A 31 -5.66 -4.87 18.62
CA THR A 31 -5.76 -6.34 18.69
C THR A 31 -5.11 -7.03 17.50
N LEU A 32 -5.28 -6.50 16.28
CA LEU A 32 -4.62 -7.02 15.09
C LEU A 32 -3.09 -6.93 15.18
N LEU A 33 -2.55 -5.82 15.69
CA LEU A 33 -1.11 -5.63 15.83
C LEU A 33 -0.48 -6.64 16.79
N GLU A 34 -1.15 -6.91 17.91
CA GLU A 34 -0.73 -7.93 18.88
C GLU A 34 -0.72 -9.32 18.23
N LEU A 35 -1.81 -9.69 17.55
CA LEU A 35 -1.90 -10.96 16.84
C LEU A 35 -0.80 -11.12 15.77
N VAL A 36 -0.53 -10.07 15.00
CA VAL A 36 0.51 -10.09 13.97
C VAL A 36 1.90 -10.24 14.58
N ALA A 37 2.17 -9.58 15.72
CA ALA A 37 3.43 -9.73 16.43
C ALA A 37 3.64 -11.18 16.89
N ASP A 38 2.61 -11.80 17.50
CA ASP A 38 2.66 -13.19 17.96
C ASP A 38 2.88 -14.18 16.80
N VAL A 39 2.15 -14.01 15.69
CA VAL A 39 2.30 -14.88 14.52
C VAL A 39 3.69 -14.71 13.89
N ASN A 40 4.17 -13.47 13.73
CA ASN A 40 5.49 -13.23 13.14
C ASN A 40 6.60 -13.83 14.02
N LEU A 41 6.51 -13.67 15.34
CA LEU A 41 7.45 -14.28 16.28
C LEU A 41 7.44 -15.81 16.14
N ALA A 42 6.25 -16.44 16.15
CA ALA A 42 6.12 -17.88 16.01
C ALA A 42 6.67 -18.40 14.67
N VAL A 43 6.47 -17.67 13.56
CA VAL A 43 7.04 -18.03 12.25
C VAL A 43 8.57 -18.01 12.29
N LEU A 44 9.16 -16.99 12.89
CA LEU A 44 10.61 -16.86 12.98
C LEU A 44 11.23 -17.90 13.92
N GLU A 45 10.59 -18.21 15.04
CA GLU A 45 11.04 -19.26 15.96
C GLU A 45 10.99 -20.66 15.34
N ASN A 46 9.95 -20.94 14.54
CA ASN A 46 9.76 -22.24 13.89
C ASN A 46 10.50 -22.38 12.54
N ASN A 47 11.08 -21.29 12.02
CA ASN A 47 11.81 -21.28 10.75
C ASN A 47 13.15 -20.51 10.88
N PRO A 48 14.19 -21.15 11.46
CA PRO A 48 15.48 -20.50 11.68
C PRO A 48 16.18 -20.08 10.39
N GLN A 49 15.93 -20.77 9.27
CA GLN A 49 16.49 -20.40 7.97
C GLN A 49 15.87 -19.10 7.43
N LEU A 50 14.56 -18.91 7.60
CA LEU A 50 13.89 -17.65 7.26
C LEU A 50 14.41 -16.51 8.14
N HIS A 51 14.53 -16.74 9.46
CA HIS A 51 15.09 -15.74 10.38
C HIS A 51 16.50 -15.31 9.95
N GLU A 52 17.39 -16.28 9.66
CA GLU A 52 18.74 -15.97 9.16
C GLU A 52 18.69 -15.20 7.84
N LYS A 53 17.83 -15.56 6.88
CA LYS A 53 17.66 -14.83 5.62
C LYS A 53 17.24 -13.37 5.85
N MET A 54 16.28 -13.12 6.74
CA MET A 54 15.75 -11.77 7.02
C MET A 54 16.75 -10.88 7.78
N VAL A 55 17.46 -11.42 8.77
CA VAL A 55 18.54 -10.71 9.47
C VAL A 55 19.61 -10.29 8.47
N ASN A 56 20.00 -11.21 7.60
CA ASN A 56 20.98 -10.96 6.56
C ASN A 56 20.54 -9.92 5.52
N ALA A 57 19.24 -9.83 5.24
CA ALA A 57 18.68 -8.88 4.28
C ALA A 57 18.36 -7.51 4.89
N ASP A 58 18.58 -7.32 6.20
CA ASP A 58 18.15 -6.16 6.98
C ASP A 58 16.62 -5.91 6.88
N GLU A 59 15.85 -6.99 6.68
CA GLU A 59 14.39 -6.94 6.55
C GLU A 59 13.67 -7.17 7.90
N LEU A 60 14.39 -7.66 8.92
CA LEU A 60 13.81 -7.91 10.24
C LEU A 60 13.47 -6.61 10.97
N ALA A 61 14.30 -5.56 10.83
CA ALA A 61 14.09 -4.27 11.48
C ALA A 61 12.82 -3.58 10.96
N ARG A 62 12.60 -3.58 9.63
CA ARG A 62 11.38 -3.01 9.04
C ARG A 62 10.10 -3.78 9.37
N LEU A 63 10.15 -5.11 9.54
CA LEU A 63 8.95 -5.94 9.70
C LEU A 63 7.99 -5.44 10.80
N ASN A 64 8.53 -5.02 11.94
CA ASN A 64 7.75 -4.59 13.10
C ASN A 64 7.05 -3.23 12.91
N VAL A 65 7.62 -2.37 12.07
CA VAL A 65 7.08 -1.02 11.77
C VAL A 65 6.38 -0.98 10.42
N GLU A 66 6.42 -2.06 9.65
CA GLU A 66 5.96 -2.08 8.27
C GLU A 66 4.44 -1.98 8.16
N ARG A 67 3.97 -0.88 7.55
CA ARG A 67 2.55 -0.57 7.37
C ARG A 67 2.28 0.04 6.01
N HIS A 68 1.03 -0.01 5.58
CA HIS A 68 0.52 0.90 4.55
C HIS A 68 -0.80 1.53 4.97
N GLY A 69 -1.04 2.76 4.57
CA GLY A 69 -2.34 3.43 4.69
C GLY A 69 -3.04 3.53 3.34
N ALA A 70 -4.36 3.74 3.37
CA ALA A 70 -5.12 4.12 2.18
C ALA A 70 -6.01 5.34 2.45
N ILE A 71 -5.97 6.30 1.53
CA ILE A 71 -6.73 7.56 1.60
C ILE A 71 -7.40 7.85 0.26
N ARG A 72 -8.41 8.72 0.30
CA ARG A 72 -9.15 9.15 -0.89
C ARG A 72 -9.31 10.67 -0.87
N VAL A 73 -9.03 11.31 -1.99
CA VAL A 73 -9.17 12.76 -2.18
C VAL A 73 -10.15 13.06 -3.30
N GLY A 74 -10.77 14.23 -3.23
CA GLY A 74 -11.82 14.66 -4.14
C GLY A 74 -11.35 15.58 -5.26
N THR A 75 -10.19 16.23 -5.12
CA THR A 75 -9.73 17.22 -6.10
C THR A 75 -8.26 17.06 -6.51
N ALA A 76 -7.92 17.59 -7.68
CA ALA A 76 -6.54 17.65 -8.16
C ALA A 76 -5.65 18.50 -7.23
N GLN A 77 -6.18 19.59 -6.68
CA GLN A 77 -5.45 20.47 -5.76
C GLN A 77 -5.09 19.74 -4.45
N GLU A 78 -6.01 18.92 -3.93
CA GLU A 78 -5.77 18.04 -2.79
C GLU A 78 -4.65 17.04 -3.09
N LEU A 79 -4.73 16.34 -4.23
CA LEU A 79 -3.71 15.36 -4.65
C LEU A 79 -2.31 15.99 -4.82
N ALA A 80 -2.23 17.14 -5.51
CA ALA A 80 -0.97 17.84 -5.71
C ALA A 80 -0.35 18.34 -4.40
N THR A 81 -1.17 18.76 -3.43
CA THR A 81 -0.70 19.19 -2.10
C THR A 81 -0.24 17.98 -1.28
N LEU A 82 -0.96 16.86 -1.31
CA LEU A 82 -0.52 15.61 -0.69
C LEU A 82 0.83 15.14 -1.23
N ARG A 83 1.07 15.25 -2.55
CA ARG A 83 2.39 14.93 -3.13
C ARG A 83 3.51 15.75 -2.49
N ARG A 84 3.31 17.06 -2.29
CA ARG A 84 4.31 17.93 -1.62
C ARG A 84 4.55 17.47 -0.18
N MET A 85 3.48 17.20 0.55
CA MET A 85 3.55 16.73 1.92
C MET A 85 4.28 15.38 2.05
N PHE A 86 3.98 14.42 1.17
CA PHE A 86 4.65 13.12 1.13
C PHE A 86 6.11 13.22 0.68
N ALA A 87 6.46 14.18 -0.19
CA ALA A 87 7.85 14.40 -0.59
C ALA A 87 8.76 14.82 0.59
N ILE A 88 8.25 15.59 1.57
CA ILE A 88 8.98 15.93 2.81
C ILE A 88 9.36 14.67 3.60
N MET A 89 8.51 13.64 3.52
CA MET A 89 8.69 12.33 4.14
C MET A 89 9.44 11.35 3.23
N GLY A 90 10.03 11.79 2.12
CA GLY A 90 10.78 10.94 1.20
C GLY A 90 9.90 9.91 0.48
N MET A 91 8.62 10.22 0.29
CA MET A 91 7.64 9.36 -0.35
C MET A 91 7.23 9.94 -1.71
N TYR A 92 7.32 9.13 -2.74
CA TYR A 92 7.14 9.52 -4.14
C TYR A 92 5.99 8.72 -4.77
N PRO A 93 5.27 9.29 -5.75
CA PRO A 93 4.18 8.60 -6.41
C PRO A 93 4.72 7.50 -7.34
N VAL A 94 4.48 6.25 -6.97
CA VAL A 94 4.90 5.06 -7.72
C VAL A 94 3.68 4.31 -8.26
N SER A 95 3.78 3.95 -9.53
CA SER A 95 2.76 3.26 -10.31
C SER A 95 1.44 4.04 -10.47
N TYR A 96 0.59 3.51 -11.35
CA TYR A 96 -0.71 4.05 -11.67
C TYR A 96 -1.76 2.93 -11.66
N TYR A 97 -2.85 3.17 -10.93
CA TYR A 97 -3.92 2.20 -10.75
C TYR A 97 -5.25 2.80 -11.23
N ASP A 98 -5.86 2.21 -12.26
CA ASP A 98 -7.17 2.61 -12.74
C ASP A 98 -8.26 1.66 -12.23
N LEU A 99 -8.92 2.05 -11.13
CA LEU A 99 -9.97 1.23 -10.50
C LEU A 99 -11.33 1.40 -11.21
N SER A 100 -11.46 2.30 -12.18
CA SER A 100 -12.69 2.43 -12.97
C SER A 100 -12.98 1.18 -13.81
N GLN A 101 -11.95 0.38 -14.13
CA GLN A 101 -12.10 -0.92 -14.78
C GLN A 101 -12.90 -1.92 -13.94
N ALA A 102 -12.99 -1.69 -12.64
CA ALA A 102 -13.77 -2.47 -11.70
C ALA A 102 -14.99 -1.69 -11.17
N GLY A 103 -15.47 -0.68 -11.89
CA GLY A 103 -16.67 0.08 -11.53
C GLY A 103 -16.50 1.04 -10.34
N VAL A 104 -15.30 1.19 -9.79
CA VAL A 104 -15.02 2.16 -8.72
C VAL A 104 -14.60 3.50 -9.34
N PRO A 105 -15.24 4.64 -9.03
CA PRO A 105 -15.03 5.90 -9.74
C PRO A 105 -13.74 6.63 -9.31
N VAL A 106 -12.60 5.93 -9.26
CA VAL A 106 -11.30 6.47 -8.84
C VAL A 106 -10.15 5.97 -9.70
N HIS A 107 -9.06 6.71 -9.66
CA HIS A 107 -7.72 6.28 -10.10
C HIS A 107 -6.68 6.72 -9.07
N SER A 108 -5.55 6.03 -8.99
CA SER A 108 -4.69 6.07 -7.80
C SER A 108 -3.20 5.94 -8.12
N THR A 109 -2.39 6.29 -7.13
CA THR A 109 -0.95 5.99 -7.05
C THR A 109 -0.58 5.60 -5.62
N ALA A 110 0.62 5.05 -5.42
CA ALA A 110 1.16 4.77 -4.09
C ALA A 110 2.31 5.73 -3.77
N PHE A 111 2.18 6.53 -2.70
CA PHE A 111 3.30 7.32 -2.20
C PHE A 111 4.18 6.45 -1.31
N ARG A 112 5.45 6.28 -1.68
CA ARG A 112 6.40 5.45 -0.92
C ARG A 112 7.87 5.84 -1.13
N PRO A 113 8.77 5.42 -0.23
CA PRO A 113 10.20 5.50 -0.47
C PRO A 113 10.62 4.63 -1.66
N ILE A 114 11.70 5.02 -2.31
CA ILE A 114 12.25 4.33 -3.48
C ILE A 114 13.70 3.90 -3.31
N ASP A 115 14.40 4.42 -2.30
CA ASP A 115 15.77 4.00 -1.99
C ASP A 115 15.79 2.73 -1.12
N ASP A 116 16.80 1.88 -1.36
CA ASP A 116 17.01 0.63 -0.63
C ASP A 116 17.12 0.85 0.88
N ALA A 117 17.91 1.84 1.32
CA ALA A 117 18.14 2.10 2.74
C ALA A 117 16.90 2.72 3.40
N SER A 118 16.21 3.62 2.70
CA SER A 118 14.97 4.22 3.18
C SER A 118 13.84 3.19 3.36
N LEU A 119 13.73 2.22 2.44
CA LEU A 119 12.80 1.09 2.54
C LEU A 119 13.19 0.11 3.64
N ALA A 120 14.48 -0.20 3.81
CA ALA A 120 14.98 -1.06 4.88
C ALA A 120 14.74 -0.47 6.28
N ARG A 121 14.78 0.86 6.40
CA ARG A 121 14.51 1.57 7.66
C ARG A 121 13.02 1.66 7.97
N ASN A 122 12.24 2.26 7.05
CA ASN A 122 10.81 2.46 7.24
C ASN A 122 10.11 2.48 5.88
N PRO A 123 9.44 1.39 5.48
CA PRO A 123 8.82 1.24 4.17
C PRO A 123 7.39 1.77 4.12
N PHE A 124 7.02 2.78 4.94
CA PHE A 124 5.64 3.26 4.96
C PHE A 124 5.15 3.68 3.56
N ARG A 125 3.95 3.22 3.20
CA ARG A 125 3.30 3.51 1.92
C ARG A 125 1.92 4.09 2.16
N VAL A 126 1.48 5.00 1.30
CA VAL A 126 0.09 5.48 1.31
C VAL A 126 -0.52 5.36 -0.09
N PHE A 127 -1.47 4.44 -0.23
CA PHE A 127 -2.28 4.31 -1.44
C PHE A 127 -3.28 5.47 -1.49
N THR A 128 -3.16 6.33 -2.51
CA THR A 128 -3.92 7.57 -2.61
C THR A 128 -4.77 7.56 -3.87
N SER A 129 -6.09 7.55 -3.68
CA SER A 129 -7.07 7.57 -4.76
C SER A 129 -7.65 8.96 -4.98
N LEU A 130 -7.75 9.38 -6.24
CA LEU A 130 -8.47 10.59 -6.65
C LEU A 130 -9.85 10.21 -7.20
N LEU A 131 -10.89 10.83 -6.66
CA LEU A 131 -12.26 10.71 -7.15
C LEU A 131 -12.41 11.31 -8.55
N ARG A 132 -13.02 10.54 -9.46
CA ARG A 132 -13.31 10.94 -10.83
C ARG A 132 -14.78 11.38 -10.94
N LEU A 133 -15.03 12.66 -10.70
CA LEU A 133 -16.38 13.24 -10.71
C LEU A 133 -17.07 13.04 -12.07
N GLU A 134 -16.33 12.98 -13.18
CA GLU A 134 -16.87 12.73 -14.50
C GLU A 134 -17.53 11.34 -14.66
N LEU A 135 -17.26 10.41 -13.73
CA LEU A 135 -17.89 9.08 -13.67
C LEU A 135 -19.15 9.03 -12.80
N ILE A 136 -19.61 10.16 -12.25
CA ILE A 136 -20.90 10.30 -11.56
C ILE A 136 -21.97 10.55 -12.61
N GLU A 137 -22.93 9.64 -12.81
CA GLU A 137 -23.87 9.72 -13.94
C GLU A 137 -24.86 10.88 -13.78
N ASN A 138 -25.37 11.07 -12.57
CA ASN A 138 -26.30 12.14 -12.26
C ASN A 138 -25.60 13.51 -12.26
N GLU A 139 -25.84 14.33 -13.29
CA GLU A 139 -25.20 15.64 -13.46
C GLU A 139 -25.47 16.60 -12.29
N ILE A 140 -26.66 16.55 -11.68
CA ILE A 140 -27.02 17.40 -10.53
C ILE A 140 -26.17 17.01 -9.31
N LEU A 141 -26.05 15.70 -9.04
CA LEU A 141 -25.18 15.20 -7.96
C LEU A 141 -23.71 15.47 -8.24
N ARG A 142 -23.26 15.35 -9.50
CA ARG A 142 -21.90 15.68 -9.90
C ARG A 142 -21.56 17.14 -9.62
N GLN A 143 -22.43 18.07 -10.00
CA GLN A 143 -22.25 19.50 -9.73
C GLN A 143 -22.25 19.80 -8.23
N LYS A 144 -23.15 19.17 -7.47
CA LYS A 144 -23.22 19.32 -6.02
C LYS A 144 -21.97 18.78 -5.33
N ALA A 145 -21.46 17.62 -5.74
CA ALA A 145 -20.21 17.06 -5.23
C ALA A 145 -19.02 17.98 -5.52
N ALA A 146 -18.92 18.52 -6.74
CA ALA A 146 -17.89 19.49 -7.10
C ALA A 146 -17.97 20.78 -6.26
N GLU A 147 -19.18 21.23 -5.91
CA GLU A 147 -19.39 22.37 -5.03
C GLU A 147 -18.93 22.14 -3.59
N ILE A 148 -19.28 21.00 -3.01
CA ILE A 148 -18.88 20.65 -1.65
C ILE A 148 -17.35 20.53 -1.58
N LEU A 149 -16.74 19.85 -2.55
CA LEU A 149 -15.30 19.62 -2.59
C LEU A 149 -14.49 20.91 -2.78
N ARG A 150 -14.96 21.89 -3.57
CA ARG A 150 -14.25 23.17 -3.75
C ARG A 150 -14.31 24.08 -2.52
N GLN A 151 -15.26 23.85 -1.60
CA GLN A 151 -15.50 24.71 -0.44
C GLN A 151 -14.72 24.26 0.82
N ARG A 152 -14.15 23.06 0.82
CA ARG A 152 -13.37 22.56 1.96
C ARG A 152 -11.88 22.88 1.81
N ASP A 153 -11.19 22.91 2.93
CA ASP A 153 -9.72 22.84 3.00
C ASP A 153 -9.34 21.70 3.95
N ILE A 154 -8.75 20.64 3.39
CA ILE A 154 -8.37 19.45 4.16
C ILE A 154 -7.02 19.63 4.90
N PHE A 155 -6.29 20.70 4.60
CA PHE A 155 -5.00 21.00 5.22
C PHE A 155 -5.14 22.15 6.19
N THR A 156 -4.57 22.01 7.38
CA THR A 156 -4.57 23.11 8.34
C THR A 156 -3.76 24.30 7.77
N PRO A 157 -4.10 25.54 8.17
CA PRO A 157 -3.31 26.71 7.77
C PRO A 157 -1.82 26.57 8.13
N ARG A 158 -1.52 25.94 9.27
CA ARG A 158 -0.14 25.74 9.72
C ARG A 158 0.58 24.66 8.90
N CYS A 159 -0.09 23.56 8.54
CA CYS A 159 0.46 22.57 7.61
C CYS A 159 0.89 23.24 6.29
N ARG A 160 0.04 24.09 5.71
CA ARG A 160 0.38 24.85 4.49
C ARG A 160 1.58 25.76 4.68
N GLN A 161 1.66 26.50 5.79
CA GLN A 161 2.82 27.35 6.10
C GLN A 161 4.11 26.53 6.19
N LEU A 162 4.07 25.36 6.84
CA LEU A 162 5.22 24.47 6.96
C LEU A 162 5.67 23.93 5.60
N LEU A 163 4.74 23.62 4.68
CA LEU A 163 5.09 23.26 3.29
C LEU A 163 5.86 24.39 2.60
N GLU A 164 5.41 25.64 2.73
CA GLU A 164 6.12 26.79 2.14
C GLU A 164 7.47 27.05 2.81
N GLU A 165 7.57 26.89 4.14
CA GLU A 165 8.84 26.99 4.87
C GLU A 165 9.85 25.93 4.41
N TYR A 166 9.38 24.69 4.17
CA TYR A 166 10.21 23.61 3.66
C TYR A 166 10.75 23.94 2.26
N ASP A 167 9.90 24.38 1.34
CA ASP A 167 10.30 24.73 -0.04
C ASP A 167 11.32 25.88 -0.08
N GLN A 168 11.25 26.83 0.87
CA GLN A 168 12.19 27.94 0.97
C GLN A 168 13.55 27.55 1.57
N ARG A 169 13.57 26.60 2.52
CA ARG A 169 14.78 26.25 3.29
C ARG A 169 15.44 24.96 2.83
N GLY A 170 14.73 24.11 2.10
CA GLY A 170 15.18 22.78 1.65
C GLY A 170 15.24 21.72 2.75
N GLY A 171 14.59 21.94 3.89
CA GLY A 171 14.60 21.00 5.02
C GLY A 171 14.00 21.57 6.31
N PHE A 172 13.72 20.67 7.26
CA PHE A 172 13.27 21.02 8.60
C PHE A 172 14.35 20.78 9.66
N ASN A 173 14.26 21.54 10.75
CA ASN A 173 14.83 21.12 12.03
C ASN A 173 13.83 20.24 12.79
N GLU A 174 14.27 19.65 13.91
CA GLU A 174 13.45 18.73 14.72
C GLU A 174 12.11 19.33 15.17
N THR A 175 12.09 20.58 15.67
CA THR A 175 10.86 21.22 16.13
C THR A 175 9.86 21.44 14.99
N GLN A 176 10.33 21.91 13.83
CA GLN A 176 9.49 22.07 12.65
C GLN A 176 8.95 20.74 12.14
N ALA A 177 9.75 19.68 12.17
CA ALA A 177 9.32 18.35 11.75
C ALA A 177 8.27 17.76 12.70
N GLN A 178 8.44 17.90 14.01
CA GLN A 178 7.44 17.46 14.99
C GLN A 178 6.12 18.22 14.81
N GLU A 179 6.17 19.54 14.62
CA GLU A 179 4.99 20.36 14.33
C GLU A 179 4.33 19.94 13.02
N PHE A 180 5.12 19.72 11.96
CA PHE A 180 4.64 19.24 10.67
C PHE A 180 3.92 17.90 10.79
N VAL A 181 4.47 16.94 11.56
CA VAL A 181 3.82 15.64 11.76
C VAL A 181 2.45 15.80 12.42
N GLN A 182 2.32 16.65 13.44
CA GLN A 182 1.03 16.88 14.11
C GLN A 182 0.02 17.57 13.19
N GLU A 183 0.44 18.61 12.47
CA GLU A 183 -0.43 19.37 11.56
C GLU A 183 -0.85 18.55 10.32
N ALA A 184 0.04 17.69 9.81
CA ALA A 184 -0.28 16.76 8.74
C ALA A 184 -1.23 15.65 9.20
N LEU A 185 -1.13 15.20 10.46
CA LEU A 185 -1.98 14.16 11.02
C LEU A 185 -3.46 14.58 11.06
N GLU A 186 -3.75 15.86 11.30
CA GLU A 186 -5.11 16.40 11.30
C GLU A 186 -5.83 16.24 9.95
N THR A 187 -5.11 16.18 8.82
CA THR A 187 -5.69 15.92 7.49
C THR A 187 -6.33 14.53 7.39
N PHE A 188 -5.88 13.59 8.22
CA PHE A 188 -6.23 12.16 8.17
C PHE A 188 -7.11 11.68 9.32
N ARG A 189 -7.43 12.56 10.27
CA ARG A 189 -8.23 12.23 11.45
C ARG A 189 -9.67 11.93 11.06
N TRP A 190 -10.29 10.98 11.77
CA TRP A 190 -11.72 10.72 11.62
C TRP A 190 -12.55 11.86 12.23
N HIS A 191 -13.55 12.34 11.48
CA HIS A 191 -14.52 13.31 11.96
C HIS A 191 -15.94 12.74 11.85
N GLN A 192 -16.63 12.61 12.97
CA GLN A 192 -18.00 12.08 13.01
C GLN A 192 -19.05 13.03 12.38
N SER A 193 -18.73 14.31 12.25
CA SER A 193 -19.66 15.31 11.69
C SER A 193 -19.50 15.43 10.18
N ALA A 194 -20.56 15.14 9.43
CA ALA A 194 -20.61 15.36 7.99
C ALA A 194 -20.71 16.86 7.67
N THR A 195 -20.18 17.25 6.51
CA THR A 195 -20.22 18.62 5.97
C THR A 195 -21.51 18.94 5.21
N VAL A 196 -22.40 17.97 5.08
CA VAL A 196 -23.64 18.04 4.31
C VAL A 196 -24.85 17.63 5.15
N ASP A 197 -26.05 17.94 4.68
CA ASP A 197 -27.29 17.42 5.26
C ASP A 197 -27.51 15.92 4.91
N GLU A 198 -28.42 15.29 5.66
CA GLU A 198 -28.72 13.86 5.53
C GLU A 198 -29.24 13.48 4.12
N GLU A 199 -30.04 14.33 3.49
CA GLU A 199 -30.61 14.06 2.17
C GLU A 199 -29.52 14.05 1.10
N THR A 200 -28.63 15.03 1.14
CA THR A 200 -27.43 15.10 0.30
C THR A 200 -26.55 13.87 0.50
N TYR A 201 -26.27 13.50 1.75
CA TYR A 201 -25.48 12.33 2.07
C TYR A 201 -26.10 11.05 1.49
N ARG A 202 -27.41 10.84 1.69
CA ARG A 202 -28.13 9.66 1.16
C ARG A 202 -28.08 9.62 -0.36
N ALA A 203 -28.24 10.76 -1.04
CA ALA A 203 -28.18 10.82 -2.49
C ALA A 203 -26.80 10.43 -3.04
N LEU A 204 -25.72 10.96 -2.45
CA LEU A 204 -24.34 10.61 -2.82
C LEU A 204 -24.01 9.15 -2.46
N HIS A 205 -24.53 8.65 -1.35
CA HIS A 205 -24.31 7.28 -0.89
C HIS A 205 -24.98 6.26 -1.83
N ASN A 206 -26.21 6.55 -2.27
CA ASN A 206 -26.95 5.72 -3.21
C ASN A 206 -26.33 5.73 -4.62
N GLU A 207 -25.67 6.82 -5.02
CA GLU A 207 -24.93 6.87 -6.27
C GLU A 207 -23.69 5.94 -6.21
N HIS A 208 -22.90 6.04 -5.14
CA HIS A 208 -21.84 5.10 -4.79
C HIS A 208 -21.32 5.39 -3.38
N ARG A 209 -21.15 4.37 -2.55
CA ARG A 209 -20.69 4.54 -1.14
C ARG A 209 -19.37 5.30 -1.01
N LEU A 210 -18.44 5.11 -1.96
CA LEU A 210 -17.18 5.87 -2.04
C LEU A 210 -17.41 7.38 -2.26
N ILE A 211 -18.39 7.78 -3.05
CA ILE A 211 -18.64 9.20 -3.32
C ILE A 211 -19.04 9.89 -2.01
N ALA A 212 -19.95 9.30 -1.25
CA ALA A 212 -20.33 9.83 0.06
C ALA A 212 -19.14 9.89 1.04
N ASP A 213 -18.31 8.84 1.08
CA ASP A 213 -17.11 8.78 1.91
C ASP A 213 -16.09 9.89 1.58
N VAL A 214 -15.94 10.27 0.31
CA VAL A 214 -15.01 11.33 -0.10
C VAL A 214 -15.59 12.72 0.05
N VAL A 215 -16.86 12.92 -0.34
CA VAL A 215 -17.47 14.25 -0.50
C VAL A 215 -18.05 14.78 0.82
N CYS A 216 -18.60 13.91 1.66
CA CYS A 216 -19.42 14.34 2.80
C CYS A 216 -18.64 14.65 4.08
N PHE A 217 -17.30 14.52 4.06
CA PHE A 217 -16.47 14.67 5.26
C PHE A 217 -15.45 15.82 5.14
N PRO A 218 -15.02 16.38 6.29
CA PRO A 218 -14.12 17.55 6.31
C PRO A 218 -12.75 17.28 5.68
N GLY A 219 -12.22 16.07 5.82
CA GLY A 219 -10.87 15.69 5.41
C GLY A 219 -10.83 14.42 4.55
N CYS A 220 -9.66 13.80 4.48
CA CYS A 220 -9.45 12.50 3.83
C CYS A 220 -8.99 11.47 4.86
N HIS A 221 -9.90 11.05 5.72
CA HIS A 221 -9.61 10.10 6.80
C HIS A 221 -8.97 8.80 6.29
N ILE A 222 -8.21 8.15 7.16
CA ILE A 222 -7.59 6.85 6.88
C ILE A 222 -8.69 5.82 6.65
N ASN A 223 -8.71 5.19 5.47
CA ASN A 223 -9.67 4.12 5.17
C ASN A 223 -9.32 2.86 5.96
N HIS A 224 -8.05 2.49 5.93
CA HIS A 224 -7.44 1.42 6.70
C HIS A 224 -5.95 1.71 6.89
N LEU A 225 -5.37 1.11 7.92
CA LEU A 225 -3.93 1.05 8.14
C LEU A 225 -3.57 -0.43 8.30
N THR A 226 -2.74 -0.94 7.40
CA THR A 226 -2.53 -2.38 7.21
C THR A 226 -1.14 -2.77 7.72
N PRO A 227 -1.01 -3.68 8.71
CA PRO A 227 0.27 -4.21 9.13
C PRO A 227 0.74 -5.35 8.23
N ARG A 228 2.04 -5.66 8.26
CA ARG A 228 2.62 -6.82 7.55
C ARG A 228 2.72 -8.05 8.45
N THR A 229 2.27 -9.20 7.95
CA THR A 229 2.50 -10.52 8.55
C THR A 229 3.35 -11.42 7.66
N LEU A 230 4.04 -12.38 8.26
CA LEU A 230 4.79 -13.44 7.58
C LEU A 230 3.92 -14.65 7.18
N ASP A 231 2.78 -14.87 7.86
CA ASP A 231 1.83 -15.95 7.52
C ASP A 231 0.38 -15.46 7.67
N ILE A 232 -0.18 -15.00 6.54
CA ILE A 232 -1.56 -14.50 6.49
C ILE A 232 -2.59 -15.60 6.75
N ASP A 233 -2.30 -16.86 6.39
CA ASP A 233 -3.23 -17.97 6.64
C ASP A 233 -3.35 -18.19 8.16
N ARG A 234 -2.22 -18.13 8.88
CA ARG A 234 -2.22 -18.24 10.34
C ARG A 234 -2.94 -17.07 11.00
N VAL A 235 -2.67 -15.83 10.59
CA VAL A 235 -3.39 -14.65 11.12
C VAL A 235 -4.90 -14.78 10.87
N GLN A 236 -5.33 -15.09 9.65
CA GLN A 236 -6.74 -15.25 9.32
C GLN A 236 -7.43 -16.31 10.18
N SER A 237 -6.76 -17.44 10.45
CA SER A 237 -7.30 -18.51 11.30
C SER A 237 -7.49 -18.09 12.77
N MET A 238 -6.64 -17.17 13.27
CA MET A 238 -6.64 -16.74 14.67
C MET A 238 -7.49 -15.49 14.91
N MET A 239 -7.77 -14.69 13.88
CA MET A 239 -8.61 -13.49 13.99
C MET A 239 -9.93 -13.72 14.76
N PRO A 240 -10.72 -14.79 14.50
CA PRO A 240 -11.95 -15.05 15.24
C PRO A 240 -11.76 -15.26 16.75
N GLU A 241 -10.63 -15.87 17.16
CA GLU A 241 -10.29 -16.06 18.58
C GLU A 241 -10.00 -14.73 19.29
N CYS A 242 -9.62 -13.70 18.52
CA CYS A 242 -9.37 -12.34 18.98
C CYS A 242 -10.56 -11.39 18.76
N GLY A 243 -11.75 -11.92 18.41
CA GLY A 243 -12.95 -11.09 18.17
C GLY A 243 -12.95 -10.32 16.85
N ILE A 244 -12.08 -10.69 15.90
CA ILE A 244 -12.03 -10.14 14.55
C ILE A 244 -12.67 -11.15 13.60
N GLU A 245 -13.68 -10.76 12.83
CA GLU A 245 -14.30 -11.62 11.81
C GLU A 245 -13.69 -11.31 10.43
N PRO A 246 -12.70 -12.09 9.96
CA PRO A 246 -12.12 -11.87 8.65
C PRO A 246 -13.08 -12.25 7.54
N LYS A 247 -12.94 -11.59 6.40
CA LYS A 247 -13.45 -12.15 5.15
C LYS A 247 -12.75 -13.46 4.88
N ILE A 248 -13.50 -14.42 4.35
CA ILE A 248 -12.96 -15.74 4.01
C ILE A 248 -11.98 -15.64 2.83
N LEU A 249 -12.23 -14.72 1.89
CA LEU A 249 -11.40 -14.52 0.70
C LEU A 249 -10.05 -13.87 1.07
N ILE A 250 -8.97 -14.53 0.67
CA ILE A 250 -7.63 -13.93 0.58
C ILE A 250 -7.38 -13.60 -0.89
N GLU A 251 -7.09 -12.33 -1.16
CA GLU A 251 -6.75 -11.83 -2.48
C GLU A 251 -5.24 -11.96 -2.73
N GLY A 252 -4.85 -12.02 -4.01
CA GLY A 252 -3.48 -12.28 -4.43
C GLY A 252 -3.25 -13.72 -4.92
N PRO A 253 -2.00 -14.19 -5.02
CA PRO A 253 -1.71 -15.58 -5.33
C PRO A 253 -2.13 -16.50 -4.18
N PRO A 254 -2.25 -17.82 -4.42
CA PRO A 254 -2.46 -18.78 -3.34
C PRO A 254 -1.23 -18.87 -2.44
N ARG A 255 -1.32 -19.66 -1.36
CA ARG A 255 -0.17 -20.01 -0.51
C ARG A 255 0.95 -20.65 -1.34
N ARG A 256 2.19 -20.25 -1.07
CA ARG A 256 3.41 -20.63 -1.80
C ARG A 256 4.62 -20.70 -0.86
N GLU A 257 5.61 -21.51 -1.21
CA GLU A 257 6.90 -21.56 -0.53
C GLU A 257 7.74 -20.30 -0.80
N VAL A 258 7.65 -19.75 -2.02
CA VAL A 258 8.21 -18.45 -2.38
C VAL A 258 7.06 -17.50 -2.69
N PRO A 259 6.57 -16.72 -1.71
CA PRO A 259 5.50 -15.77 -1.91
C PRO A 259 5.87 -14.75 -3.00
N ILE A 260 4.90 -14.42 -3.86
CA ILE A 260 5.04 -13.42 -4.93
C ILE A 260 4.06 -12.28 -4.70
N LEU A 261 4.44 -11.05 -5.08
CA LEU A 261 3.64 -9.85 -4.90
C LEU A 261 3.18 -9.70 -3.45
N LEU A 262 1.88 -9.74 -3.19
CA LEU A 262 1.33 -9.79 -1.84
C LEU A 262 0.05 -10.61 -1.80
N ARG A 263 -0.30 -11.08 -0.60
CA ARG A 263 -1.60 -11.64 -0.26
C ARG A 263 -2.26 -10.73 0.77
N GLN A 264 -3.56 -10.54 0.69
CA GLN A 264 -4.27 -9.64 1.60
C GLN A 264 -5.71 -10.09 1.89
N THR A 265 -6.21 -9.73 3.07
CA THR A 265 -7.63 -9.90 3.42
C THR A 265 -8.09 -8.75 4.31
N SER A 266 -9.39 -8.52 4.36
CA SER A 266 -10.00 -7.45 5.14
C SER A 266 -11.06 -7.97 6.10
N PHE A 267 -11.40 -7.15 7.09
CA PHE A 267 -12.42 -7.42 8.08
C PHE A 267 -13.17 -6.15 8.42
N LYS A 268 -14.39 -6.29 8.92
CA LYS A 268 -15.16 -5.16 9.44
C LYS A 268 -14.61 -4.80 10.82
N ALA A 269 -14.02 -3.62 10.97
CA ALA A 269 -13.39 -3.22 12.22
C ALA A 269 -14.37 -2.48 13.14
N LEU A 270 -15.09 -1.47 12.63
CA LEU A 270 -15.95 -0.63 13.46
C LEU A 270 -17.12 -0.08 12.64
N GLU A 271 -18.32 0.02 13.23
CA GLU A 271 -19.42 0.82 12.66
C GLU A 271 -19.39 2.22 13.27
N GLU A 272 -19.35 3.25 12.41
CA GLU A 272 -19.27 4.63 12.83
C GLU A 272 -20.63 5.33 12.74
N THR A 273 -20.95 6.11 13.77
CA THR A 273 -22.12 7.01 13.75
C THR A 273 -21.74 8.29 13.02
N VAL A 274 -22.61 8.76 12.13
CA VAL A 274 -22.44 10.07 11.48
C VAL A 274 -23.51 11.04 11.91
N LEU A 275 -23.04 12.23 12.26
CA LEU A 275 -23.85 13.35 12.71
C LEU A 275 -24.02 14.33 11.56
N PHE A 276 -25.27 14.64 11.22
CA PHE A 276 -25.59 15.69 10.25
C PHE A 276 -25.91 17.00 10.95
N ALA A 277 -25.69 18.12 10.26
CA ALA A 277 -26.06 19.45 10.75
C ALA A 277 -27.55 19.46 11.17
N GLY A 278 -27.83 19.84 12.42
CA GLY A 278 -29.19 19.80 13.00
C GLY A 278 -29.51 18.58 13.90
N GLN A 279 -28.49 17.81 14.34
CA GLN A 279 -28.58 16.72 15.34
C GLN A 279 -29.41 15.49 14.92
N LYS A 280 -29.59 15.23 13.61
CA LYS A 280 -30.10 13.93 13.16
C LYS A 280 -28.97 12.90 13.19
N GLN A 281 -29.18 11.80 13.92
CA GLN A 281 -28.25 10.67 13.91
C GLN A 281 -28.53 9.79 12.68
N GLY A 282 -27.47 9.52 11.92
CA GLY A 282 -27.45 8.44 10.93
C GLY A 282 -26.30 7.48 11.20
N THR A 283 -26.32 6.34 10.53
CA THR A 283 -25.22 5.38 10.55
C THR A 283 -24.41 5.55 9.27
N HIS A 284 -23.09 5.71 9.38
CA HIS A 284 -22.19 5.68 8.23
C HIS A 284 -21.51 4.32 8.12
N THR A 285 -20.87 4.13 6.98
CA THR A 285 -20.15 2.92 6.59
C THR A 285 -19.26 2.38 7.71
N ALA A 286 -19.07 1.07 7.71
CA ALA A 286 -18.09 0.47 8.60
C ALA A 286 -16.67 0.88 8.19
N ARG A 287 -15.79 1.17 9.15
CA ARG A 287 -14.35 1.17 8.93
C ARG A 287 -13.88 -0.27 8.80
N PHE A 288 -13.00 -0.51 7.85
CA PHE A 288 -12.45 -1.83 7.60
C PHE A 288 -11.01 -1.90 8.08
N GLY A 289 -10.66 -3.02 8.69
CA GLY A 289 -9.27 -3.39 8.90
C GLY A 289 -8.80 -4.25 7.74
N GLU A 290 -7.49 -4.28 7.54
CA GLU A 290 -6.84 -5.05 6.50
C GLU A 290 -5.54 -5.63 7.05
N ILE A 291 -5.11 -6.76 6.50
CA ILE A 291 -3.84 -7.42 6.79
C ILE A 291 -3.19 -7.87 5.49
N GLU A 292 -1.86 -7.77 5.39
CA GLU A 292 -1.12 -8.19 4.21
C GLU A 292 0.11 -9.06 4.53
N GLN A 293 0.45 -9.95 3.59
CA GLN A 293 1.72 -10.67 3.53
C GLN A 293 2.41 -10.33 2.22
N ARG A 294 3.60 -9.71 2.30
CA ARG A 294 4.38 -9.30 1.13
C ARG A 294 5.44 -10.35 0.77
N GLY A 295 5.44 -10.73 -0.51
CA GLY A 295 6.42 -11.61 -1.15
C GLY A 295 7.37 -10.85 -2.07
N VAL A 296 7.93 -11.54 -3.07
CA VAL A 296 8.91 -10.98 -4.00
C VAL A 296 8.26 -10.17 -5.12
N ALA A 297 8.91 -9.07 -5.51
CA ALA A 297 8.56 -8.27 -6.67
C ALA A 297 8.81 -9.05 -7.97
N LEU A 298 7.84 -8.98 -8.89
CA LEU A 298 7.90 -9.68 -10.17
C LEU A 298 8.49 -8.79 -11.27
N THR A 299 9.16 -9.42 -12.24
CA THR A 299 9.50 -8.76 -13.51
C THR A 299 8.24 -8.61 -14.37
N PRO A 300 8.27 -7.84 -15.48
CA PRO A 300 7.14 -7.81 -16.42
C PRO A 300 6.73 -9.21 -16.91
N LYS A 301 7.70 -10.11 -17.12
CA LYS A 301 7.45 -11.51 -17.50
C LYS A 301 6.76 -12.30 -16.39
N GLY A 302 7.24 -12.18 -15.15
CA GLY A 302 6.59 -12.83 -14.00
C GLY A 302 5.19 -12.27 -13.75
N ARG A 303 5.01 -10.96 -13.94
CA ARG A 303 3.73 -10.28 -13.81
C ARG A 303 2.72 -10.80 -14.84
N GLN A 304 3.12 -10.87 -16.11
CA GLN A 304 2.29 -11.45 -17.17
C GLN A 304 1.86 -12.89 -16.86
N LEU A 305 2.79 -13.74 -16.40
CA LEU A 305 2.45 -15.10 -15.98
C LEU A 305 1.45 -15.10 -14.81
N TYR A 306 1.63 -14.24 -13.80
CA TYR A 306 0.67 -14.09 -12.71
C TYR A 306 -0.72 -13.68 -13.25
N ASP A 307 -0.80 -12.77 -14.24
CA ASP A 307 -2.08 -12.29 -14.80
C ASP A 307 -2.80 -13.39 -15.55
N ASP A 308 -2.07 -14.12 -16.40
CA ASP A 308 -2.63 -15.20 -17.21
C ASP A 308 -3.14 -16.34 -16.33
N LEU A 309 -2.42 -16.69 -15.26
CA LEU A 309 -2.86 -17.71 -14.31
C LEU A 309 -4.06 -17.26 -13.48
N LEU A 310 -4.08 -16.00 -13.03
CA LEU A 310 -5.22 -15.46 -12.28
C LEU A 310 -6.48 -15.41 -13.16
N ARG A 311 -6.33 -15.00 -14.43
CA ARG A 311 -7.43 -15.00 -15.41
C ARG A 311 -7.95 -16.41 -15.70
N ASN A 312 -7.05 -17.39 -15.80
CA ASN A 312 -7.41 -18.80 -16.02
C ASN A 312 -8.17 -19.40 -14.83
N ALA A 313 -7.74 -19.09 -13.60
CA ALA A 313 -8.44 -19.52 -12.39
C ALA A 313 -9.86 -18.93 -12.29
N GLY A 314 -10.11 -17.78 -12.94
CA GLY A 314 -11.43 -17.15 -13.00
C GLY A 314 -11.92 -16.69 -11.63
N THR A 315 -13.23 -16.52 -11.49
CA THR A 315 -13.90 -16.18 -10.23
C THR A 315 -14.78 -17.33 -9.78
N GLY A 316 -14.54 -17.86 -8.58
CA GLY A 316 -15.32 -18.96 -8.03
C GLY A 316 -16.57 -18.47 -7.30
N GLN A 317 -17.61 -19.30 -7.28
CA GLN A 317 -18.85 -19.02 -6.52
C GLN A 317 -18.71 -19.30 -5.02
N ASP A 318 -17.77 -20.17 -4.65
CA ASP A 318 -17.41 -20.54 -3.28
C ASP A 318 -15.91 -20.32 -3.07
N ASN A 319 -15.55 -19.79 -1.91
CA ASN A 319 -14.16 -19.44 -1.59
C ASN A 319 -13.27 -20.67 -1.47
N LEU A 320 -13.75 -21.79 -0.91
CA LEU A 320 -12.93 -22.99 -0.72
C LEU A 320 -12.55 -23.58 -2.08
N THR A 321 -13.54 -23.78 -2.95
CA THR A 321 -13.36 -24.30 -4.31
C THR A 321 -12.51 -23.36 -5.14
N HIS A 322 -12.72 -22.05 -5.02
CA HIS A 322 -11.88 -21.05 -5.67
C HIS A 322 -10.41 -21.14 -5.25
N GLN A 323 -10.13 -21.20 -3.95
CA GLN A 323 -8.75 -21.28 -3.44
C GLN A 323 -8.07 -22.59 -3.86
N MET A 324 -8.80 -23.72 -3.87
CA MET A 324 -8.27 -24.99 -4.39
C MET A 324 -7.93 -24.91 -5.89
N HIS A 325 -8.82 -24.32 -6.69
CA HIS A 325 -8.58 -24.15 -8.12
C HIS A 325 -7.45 -23.15 -8.41
N LEU A 326 -7.35 -22.08 -7.63
CA LEU A 326 -6.26 -21.12 -7.66
C LEU A 326 -4.93 -21.83 -7.36
N GLN A 327 -4.86 -22.64 -6.29
CA GLN A 327 -3.67 -23.43 -5.95
C GLN A 327 -3.26 -24.37 -7.10
N GLU A 328 -4.20 -25.08 -7.71
CA GLU A 328 -3.93 -25.98 -8.84
C GLU A 328 -3.35 -25.21 -10.03
N THR A 329 -4.00 -24.12 -10.43
CA THR A 329 -3.61 -23.28 -11.56
C THR A 329 -2.20 -22.72 -11.37
N PHE A 330 -1.88 -22.29 -10.14
CA PHE A 330 -0.61 -21.69 -9.76
C PHE A 330 0.56 -22.67 -9.61
N ARG A 331 0.34 -23.99 -9.71
CA ARG A 331 1.44 -24.97 -9.84
C ARG A 331 2.32 -24.67 -11.06
N THR A 332 1.75 -24.00 -12.07
CA THR A 332 2.47 -23.54 -13.27
C THR A 332 3.51 -22.47 -12.95
N PHE A 333 3.31 -21.66 -11.90
CA PHE A 333 4.27 -20.64 -11.49
C PHE A 333 5.40 -21.29 -10.66
N PRO A 334 6.67 -21.21 -11.07
CA PRO A 334 7.78 -21.86 -10.36
C PRO A 334 7.90 -21.42 -8.89
N ASP A 335 7.88 -22.37 -7.96
CA ASP A 335 7.90 -22.11 -6.50
C ASP A 335 9.27 -22.34 -5.86
N SER A 336 10.32 -21.83 -6.53
CA SER A 336 11.69 -21.83 -6.00
C SER A 336 12.42 -20.56 -6.44
N GLU A 337 13.18 -19.97 -5.52
CA GLU A 337 13.99 -18.78 -5.78
C GLU A 337 14.95 -19.01 -6.96
N PHE A 338 15.49 -20.22 -7.09
CA PHE A 338 16.36 -20.63 -8.19
C PHE A 338 15.65 -20.56 -9.56
N LEU A 339 14.52 -21.25 -9.74
CA LEU A 339 13.81 -21.26 -11.02
C LEU A 339 13.26 -19.88 -11.38
N MET A 340 12.78 -19.14 -10.38
CA MET A 340 12.27 -17.77 -10.59
C MET A 340 13.37 -16.82 -11.07
N ARG A 341 14.58 -16.92 -10.50
CA ARG A 341 15.75 -16.16 -10.97
C ARG A 341 16.18 -16.59 -12.36
N GLN A 342 16.35 -17.90 -12.58
CA GLN A 342 16.82 -18.46 -13.85
C GLN A 342 15.88 -18.10 -15.01
N GLN A 343 14.56 -18.09 -14.77
CA GLN A 343 13.56 -17.76 -15.77
C GLN A 343 13.26 -16.25 -15.87
N GLY A 344 13.90 -15.42 -15.05
CA GLY A 344 13.69 -13.96 -15.02
C GLY A 344 12.27 -13.57 -14.65
N LEU A 345 11.67 -14.25 -13.66
CA LEU A 345 10.29 -14.02 -13.22
C LEU A 345 10.18 -13.05 -12.04
N ALA A 346 11.23 -12.95 -11.23
CA ALA A 346 11.26 -12.09 -10.06
C ALA A 346 12.58 -11.34 -9.94
N TRP A 347 12.58 -10.26 -9.19
CA TRP A 347 13.75 -9.43 -8.94
C TRP A 347 14.53 -9.90 -7.71
N PHE A 348 15.86 -9.88 -7.79
CA PHE A 348 16.75 -10.33 -6.73
C PHE A 348 17.82 -9.29 -6.41
N ARG A 349 18.13 -9.12 -5.12
CA ARG A 349 19.27 -8.36 -4.63
C ARG A 349 20.46 -9.30 -4.46
N TYR A 350 21.58 -8.97 -5.08
CA TYR A 350 22.82 -9.72 -5.02
C TYR A 350 23.78 -9.07 -4.01
N ARG A 351 24.44 -9.89 -3.22
CA ARG A 351 25.50 -9.47 -2.30
C ARG A 351 26.63 -10.50 -2.28
N LEU A 352 27.85 -10.03 -2.03
CA LEU A 352 28.96 -10.93 -1.75
C LEU A 352 28.82 -11.48 -0.32
N THR A 353 29.07 -12.77 -0.17
CA THR A 353 29.26 -13.38 1.15
C THR A 353 30.67 -13.05 1.67
N PRO A 354 30.98 -13.30 2.95
CA PRO A 354 32.36 -13.17 3.45
C PRO A 354 33.38 -14.00 2.63
N SER A 355 32.96 -15.17 2.12
CA SER A 355 33.79 -16.00 1.23
C SER A 355 33.96 -15.35 -0.16
N GLY A 356 32.90 -14.77 -0.72
CA GLY A 356 32.95 -14.06 -2.00
C GLY A 356 33.80 -12.79 -1.94
N GLU A 357 33.80 -12.08 -0.81
CA GLU A 357 34.68 -10.93 -0.59
C GLU A 357 36.16 -11.30 -0.70
N ALA A 358 36.57 -12.44 -0.14
CA ALA A 358 37.93 -12.95 -0.28
C ALA A 358 38.30 -13.34 -1.73
N HIS A 359 37.30 -13.62 -2.57
CA HIS A 359 37.46 -14.01 -3.98
C HIS A 359 37.01 -12.93 -4.96
N ARG A 360 36.86 -11.67 -4.52
CA ARG A 360 36.32 -10.56 -5.34
C ARG A 360 37.06 -10.37 -6.66
N GLN A 361 38.37 -10.64 -6.71
CA GLN A 361 39.18 -10.53 -7.94
C GLN A 361 38.83 -11.60 -9.00
N ALA A 362 38.17 -12.69 -8.61
CA ALA A 362 37.75 -13.78 -9.49
C ALA A 362 36.30 -13.62 -9.98
N ILE A 363 35.64 -12.51 -9.65
CA ILE A 363 34.29 -12.16 -10.11
C ILE A 363 34.42 -11.04 -11.13
N HIS A 364 33.84 -11.24 -12.31
CA HIS A 364 33.98 -10.32 -13.42
C HIS A 364 32.61 -9.81 -13.92
N PRO A 365 32.56 -8.59 -14.48
CA PRO A 365 31.33 -8.08 -15.08
C PRO A 365 30.84 -8.99 -16.21
N GLY A 366 29.55 -9.31 -16.20
CA GLY A 366 28.92 -10.24 -17.15
C GLY A 366 28.96 -11.72 -16.74
N ASP A 367 29.60 -12.07 -15.62
CA ASP A 367 29.55 -13.43 -15.08
C ASP A 367 28.10 -13.84 -14.76
N ASP A 368 27.77 -15.10 -15.04
CA ASP A 368 26.54 -15.70 -14.54
C ASP A 368 26.61 -15.79 -13.01
N PRO A 369 25.67 -15.19 -12.26
CA PRO A 369 25.66 -15.28 -10.80
C PRO A 369 25.42 -16.71 -10.30
N GLN A 370 24.85 -17.62 -11.09
CA GLN A 370 24.47 -18.95 -10.61
C GLN A 370 25.66 -19.80 -10.13
N PRO A 371 26.76 -19.98 -10.90
CA PRO A 371 27.97 -20.64 -10.40
C PRO A 371 28.56 -20.00 -9.14
N LEU A 372 28.45 -18.68 -9.00
CA LEU A 372 28.97 -17.93 -7.84
C LEU A 372 28.09 -18.16 -6.60
N ILE A 373 26.79 -18.33 -6.79
CA ILE A 373 25.84 -18.72 -5.74
C ILE A 373 26.11 -20.15 -5.27
N GLU A 374 26.34 -21.09 -6.19
CA GLU A 374 26.66 -22.50 -5.85
C GLU A 374 27.97 -22.64 -5.07
N ARG A 375 28.97 -21.80 -5.37
CA ARG A 375 30.22 -21.69 -4.60
C ARG A 375 30.05 -20.99 -3.24
N GLY A 376 28.88 -20.40 -2.99
CA GLY A 376 28.62 -19.60 -1.79
C GLY A 376 29.39 -18.26 -1.78
N TRP A 377 29.80 -17.74 -2.93
CA TRP A 377 30.49 -16.44 -3.05
C TRP A 377 29.49 -15.29 -3.18
N VAL A 378 28.39 -15.52 -3.88
CA VAL A 378 27.28 -14.57 -4.03
C VAL A 378 26.05 -15.14 -3.35
N ALA A 379 25.26 -14.30 -2.71
CA ALA A 379 23.91 -14.64 -2.27
C ALA A 379 22.90 -13.78 -3.04
N ALA A 380 21.86 -14.41 -3.56
CA ALA A 380 20.72 -13.73 -4.18
C ALA A 380 19.53 -13.78 -3.22
N GLN A 381 19.00 -12.62 -2.85
CA GLN A 381 17.85 -12.47 -1.97
C GLN A 381 16.67 -11.91 -2.77
N PRO A 382 15.45 -12.43 -2.64
CA PRO A 382 14.29 -11.87 -3.31
C PRO A 382 14.07 -10.41 -2.88
N ILE A 383 13.80 -9.50 -3.83
CA ILE A 383 13.43 -8.11 -3.49
C ILE A 383 11.96 -8.08 -3.08
N THR A 384 11.68 -7.67 -1.83
CA THR A 384 10.30 -7.51 -1.34
C THR A 384 9.47 -6.59 -2.24
N TYR A 385 8.23 -6.98 -2.53
CA TYR A 385 7.27 -6.17 -3.28
C TYR A 385 6.71 -5.03 -2.42
N GLU A 386 6.94 -3.80 -2.84
CA GLU A 386 6.58 -2.56 -2.15
C GLU A 386 5.29 -1.90 -2.67
N ASP A 387 4.71 -2.43 -3.74
CA ASP A 387 3.56 -1.84 -4.43
C ASP A 387 2.26 -2.62 -4.12
N PHE A 388 1.22 -2.44 -4.94
CA PHE A 388 -0.12 -2.95 -4.69
C PHE A 388 -0.64 -3.77 -5.87
N LEU A 389 -1.55 -4.69 -5.59
CA LEU A 389 -2.21 -5.49 -6.62
C LEU A 389 -3.23 -4.63 -7.40
N PRO A 390 -3.12 -4.52 -8.74
CA PRO A 390 -4.01 -3.66 -9.52
C PRO A 390 -5.49 -4.11 -9.52
N VAL A 391 -5.75 -5.43 -9.55
CA VAL A 391 -7.12 -5.99 -9.56
C VAL A 391 -7.70 -6.12 -8.14
N SER A 392 -6.84 -6.38 -7.15
CA SER A 392 -7.28 -6.60 -5.76
C SER A 392 -7.54 -5.31 -4.99
N ALA A 393 -6.89 -4.19 -5.35
CA ALA A 393 -7.31 -2.89 -4.86
C ALA A 393 -8.80 -2.66 -5.17
N ALA A 394 -9.27 -3.03 -6.36
CA ALA A 394 -10.70 -2.95 -6.66
C ALA A 394 -11.57 -3.95 -5.87
N GLY A 395 -11.13 -5.19 -5.68
CA GLY A 395 -11.85 -6.21 -4.90
C GLY A 395 -12.02 -5.84 -3.43
N ILE A 396 -10.97 -5.31 -2.80
CA ILE A 396 -11.02 -4.73 -1.45
C ILE A 396 -11.91 -3.49 -1.44
N PHE A 397 -11.78 -2.59 -2.43
CA PHE A 397 -12.63 -1.39 -2.49
C PHE A 397 -14.11 -1.76 -2.63
N GLN A 398 -14.48 -2.66 -3.55
CA GLN A 398 -15.85 -3.15 -3.71
C GLN A 398 -16.34 -3.82 -2.44
N SER A 399 -15.54 -4.72 -1.86
CA SER A 399 -15.96 -5.49 -0.68
C SER A 399 -16.01 -4.66 0.60
N ASN A 400 -15.27 -3.55 0.68
CA ASN A 400 -15.42 -2.55 1.76
C ASN A 400 -16.63 -1.63 1.52
N LEU A 401 -17.14 -1.57 0.30
CA LEU A 401 -18.26 -0.72 -0.10
C LEU A 401 -19.56 -1.50 -0.33
N GLY A 402 -19.59 -2.81 -0.08
CA GLY A 402 -20.77 -3.67 -0.26
C GLY A 402 -20.91 -4.22 -1.69
N ASN A 403 -21.43 -5.45 -1.80
CA ASN A 403 -21.45 -6.31 -3.01
C ASN A 403 -22.25 -5.82 -4.23
N GLU A 404 -22.50 -4.53 -4.43
CA GLU A 404 -23.26 -4.05 -5.59
C GLU A 404 -22.34 -3.80 -6.80
N THR A 405 -22.24 -4.82 -7.65
CA THR A 405 -21.64 -4.72 -8.98
C THR A 405 -22.54 -3.90 -9.91
N GLN A 406 -22.18 -2.65 -10.18
CA GLN A 406 -22.61 -1.93 -11.38
C GLN A 406 -21.45 -1.84 -12.37
N ALA A 407 -21.59 -2.54 -13.50
CA ALA A 407 -20.65 -2.43 -14.61
C ALA A 407 -20.80 -1.05 -15.25
N ARG A 408 -19.90 -0.11 -14.92
CA ARG A 408 -19.86 1.23 -15.52
C ARG A 408 -19.08 1.21 -16.84
N SER A 409 -19.47 2.07 -17.78
CA SER A 409 -18.85 2.16 -19.10
C SER A 409 -17.40 2.64 -19.01
N HIS A 410 -16.52 2.01 -19.78
CA HIS A 410 -15.11 2.34 -19.91
C HIS A 410 -14.87 3.83 -20.19
N GLY A 411 -14.21 4.53 -19.27
CA GLY A 411 -13.61 5.84 -19.56
C GLY A 411 -12.27 5.64 -20.27
N ASN A 412 -11.98 6.43 -21.31
CA ASN A 412 -10.68 6.42 -21.96
C ASN A 412 -9.54 6.72 -20.95
N ALA A 413 -8.42 6.02 -21.10
CA ALA A 413 -7.30 5.95 -20.19
C ALA A 413 -6.87 7.32 -19.61
N SER A 414 -6.86 7.41 -18.27
CA SER A 414 -6.75 8.65 -17.49
C SER A 414 -5.41 8.80 -16.75
N ARG A 415 -4.35 8.11 -17.19
CA ARG A 415 -3.00 8.29 -16.63
C ARG A 415 -2.50 9.71 -16.85
N GLU A 416 -2.62 10.25 -18.06
CA GLU A 416 -2.22 11.63 -18.36
C GLU A 416 -3.00 12.64 -17.51
N ALA A 417 -4.32 12.46 -17.40
CA ALA A 417 -5.16 13.30 -16.56
C ALA A 417 -4.79 13.20 -15.06
N PHE A 418 -4.44 12.01 -14.58
CA PHE A 418 -3.97 11.79 -13.22
C PHE A 418 -2.62 12.45 -12.97
N GLU A 419 -1.64 12.27 -13.87
CA GLU A 419 -0.31 12.89 -13.77
C GLU A 419 -0.40 14.43 -13.87
N GLN A 420 -1.33 14.96 -14.67
CA GLN A 420 -1.64 16.38 -14.70
C GLN A 420 -2.22 16.88 -13.37
N ALA A 421 -3.16 16.13 -12.77
CA ALA A 421 -3.74 16.45 -11.47
C ALA A 421 -2.71 16.36 -10.33
N LEU A 422 -1.83 15.37 -10.40
CA LEU A 422 -0.73 15.13 -9.47
C LEU A 422 0.36 16.21 -9.58
N GLY A 423 0.59 16.72 -10.78
CA GLY A 423 1.60 17.73 -11.12
C GLY A 423 2.99 17.14 -11.46
N CYS A 424 3.10 15.82 -11.62
CA CYS A 424 4.30 15.13 -12.10
C CYS A 424 3.94 13.73 -12.64
N PRO A 425 4.79 13.10 -13.45
CA PRO A 425 4.60 11.70 -13.81
C PRO A 425 4.72 10.79 -12.58
N VAL A 426 4.03 9.65 -12.62
CA VAL A 426 4.27 8.58 -11.63
C VAL A 426 5.51 7.77 -12.04
N LEU A 427 6.26 7.27 -11.06
CA LEU A 427 7.41 6.41 -11.30
C LEU A 427 6.96 5.00 -11.74
N ASP A 428 7.75 4.36 -12.61
CA ASP A 428 7.56 2.97 -13.00
C ASP A 428 8.19 2.04 -11.96
N GLU A 429 7.38 1.22 -11.29
CA GLU A 429 7.86 0.29 -10.29
C GLU A 429 8.83 -0.75 -10.85
N PHE A 430 8.65 -1.22 -12.09
CA PHE A 430 9.53 -2.22 -12.69
C PHE A 430 10.92 -1.65 -12.92
N GLN A 431 11.00 -0.38 -13.33
CA GLN A 431 12.27 0.31 -13.46
C GLN A 431 12.96 0.45 -12.10
N LEU A 432 12.23 0.81 -11.04
CA LEU A 432 12.81 0.91 -9.69
C LEU A 432 13.37 -0.44 -9.19
N TYR A 433 12.64 -1.55 -9.40
CA TYR A 433 13.13 -2.88 -9.02
C TYR A 433 14.33 -3.32 -9.86
N GLN A 434 14.33 -3.03 -11.17
CA GLN A 434 15.45 -3.29 -12.05
C GLN A 434 16.70 -2.53 -11.58
N GLU A 435 16.56 -1.22 -11.31
CA GLU A 435 17.66 -0.39 -10.82
C GLU A 435 18.21 -0.90 -9.48
N ALA A 436 17.35 -1.36 -8.57
CA ALA A 436 17.76 -1.97 -7.31
C ALA A 436 18.56 -3.28 -7.52
N GLU A 437 18.08 -4.16 -8.39
CA GLU A 437 18.81 -5.37 -8.78
C GLU A 437 20.16 -5.04 -9.42
N GLU A 438 20.20 -4.14 -10.41
CA GLU A 438 21.42 -3.76 -11.11
C GLU A 438 22.44 -3.09 -10.19
N ARG A 439 21.97 -2.21 -9.29
CA ARG A 439 22.82 -1.58 -8.26
C ARG A 439 23.47 -2.64 -7.37
N SER A 440 22.72 -3.68 -7.01
CA SER A 440 23.24 -4.80 -6.22
C SER A 440 24.26 -5.65 -6.97
N LYS A 441 24.02 -5.91 -8.26
CA LYS A 441 24.96 -6.60 -9.16
C LYS A 441 26.26 -5.80 -9.34
N ARG A 442 26.18 -4.49 -9.55
CA ARG A 442 27.35 -3.58 -9.63
C ARG A 442 28.22 -3.65 -8.38
N ARG A 443 27.62 -3.65 -7.18
CA ARG A 443 28.36 -3.81 -5.91
C ARG A 443 29.08 -5.17 -5.79
N CYS A 444 28.59 -6.19 -6.49
CA CYS A 444 29.21 -7.51 -6.56
C CYS A 444 30.23 -7.65 -7.70
N GLY A 445 30.38 -6.64 -8.57
CA GLY A 445 31.24 -6.71 -9.75
C GLY A 445 30.64 -7.52 -10.91
N LEU A 446 29.32 -7.74 -10.93
CA LEU A 446 28.62 -8.51 -11.96
C LEU A 446 28.14 -7.66 -13.15
N LEU A 447 28.12 -6.34 -12.99
CA LEU A 447 27.71 -5.35 -13.99
C LEU A 447 28.69 -4.19 -14.07
#